data_AF-A0A534ED18-F1
#
_entry.id   AF-A0A534ED18-F1
#
_cell.length_a   1.000
_cell.length_b   1.000
_cell.length_c   1.000
_cell.angle_alpha   90.00
_cell.angle_beta   90.00
_cell.angle_gamma   90.00
#
_symmetry.space_group_name_H-M   'P 1'
#
loop_
_entity.id
_entity.type
_entity.pdbx_description
1 polymer ?
#
loop_
_entity_poly.entity_id
_entity_poly.type
_entity_poly.pdbx_seq_one_letter_code
_entity_poly.pdbx_strand_id
1 'polypeptide(L)'
;HANLFWTAVLTVPIGLIIASAFPAIVVYAQDLLPGRTGMVAGLFFGLAFGMGSVGAAVLGKLADHVGIDFVYALCAFLPLIGLLAAFLPDVHKHQGRAAA
;
A
#
# COMPACT_ATOMS: atom_id res chain seq x y z
N HIS A 1 9.39 14.76 -17.54
CA HIS A 1 8.44 13.72 -17.94
C HIS A 1 9.22 12.56 -18.56
N ALA A 2 9.02 11.33 -18.06
CA ALA A 2 9.74 10.14 -18.51
C ALA A 2 9.15 9.63 -19.84
N ASN A 3 10.00 9.22 -20.79
CA ASN A 3 9.55 8.56 -22.02
C ASN A 3 8.96 7.18 -21.72
N LEU A 4 8.12 6.65 -22.62
CA LEU A 4 7.41 5.37 -22.47
C LEU A 4 8.33 4.22 -21.99
N PHE A 5 9.54 4.17 -22.53
CA PHE A 5 10.58 3.21 -22.12
C PHE A 5 10.93 3.32 -20.64
N TRP A 6 11.21 4.53 -20.15
CA TRP A 6 11.55 4.77 -18.75
C TRP A 6 10.37 4.55 -17.81
N THR A 7 9.15 4.89 -18.23
CA THR A 7 7.93 4.59 -17.47
C THR A 7 7.74 3.09 -17.28
N ALA A 8 7.97 2.28 -18.33
CA ALA A 8 7.91 0.83 -18.23
C ALA A 8 8.98 0.28 -17.28
N VAL A 9 10.22 0.73 -17.42
CA VAL A 9 11.35 0.32 -16.55
C VAL A 9 11.10 0.69 -15.09
N LEU A 10 10.59 1.89 -14.80
CA LEU A 10 10.30 2.36 -13.44
C LEU A 10 9.10 1.65 -12.81
N THR A 11 8.13 1.21 -13.61
CA THR A 11 6.95 0.49 -13.09
C THR A 11 7.33 -0.87 -12.49
N VAL A 12 8.37 -1.53 -13.02
CA VAL A 12 8.85 -2.83 -12.50
C VAL A 12 9.28 -2.77 -11.03
N PRO A 13 10.26 -1.93 -10.61
CA PRO A 13 10.66 -1.83 -9.21
C PRO A 13 9.55 -1.27 -8.33
N ILE A 14 8.72 -0.33 -8.81
CA ILE A 14 7.57 0.19 -8.03
C ILE A 14 6.60 -0.96 -7.70
N GLY A 15 6.22 -1.74 -8.71
CA GLY A 15 5.34 -2.90 -8.53
C GLY A 15 5.94 -3.94 -7.60
N LEU A 16 7.24 -4.22 -7.73
CA LEU A 16 7.95 -5.16 -6.85
C LEU A 16 7.96 -4.70 -5.39
N ILE A 17 8.23 -3.42 -5.14
CA ILE A 17 8.24 -2.85 -3.78
C ILE A 17 6.84 -2.95 -3.15
N ILE A 18 5.80 -2.55 -3.88
CA ILE A 18 4.41 -2.59 -3.38
C ILE A 18 3.98 -4.04 -3.12
N ALA A 19 4.29 -4.96 -4.04
CA ALA A 19 3.99 -6.39 -3.89
C ALA A 19 4.69 -7.01 -2.67
N SER A 20 5.92 -6.58 -2.37
CA SER A 20 6.67 -7.05 -1.21
C SER A 20 6.19 -6.46 0.11
N ALA A 21 5.65 -5.23 0.12
CA ALA A 21 5.21 -4.56 1.34
C ALA A 21 3.89 -5.14 1.88
N PHE A 22 2.99 -5.55 0.99
CA PHE A 22 1.64 -5.96 1.36
C PHE A 22 1.58 -7.17 2.32
N PRO A 23 2.30 -8.28 2.10
CA PRO A 23 2.32 -9.41 3.03
C PRO A 23 2.87 -9.02 4.41
N ALA A 24 3.91 -8.20 4.47
CA ALA A 24 4.52 -7.76 5.72
C ALA A 24 3.55 -6.93 6.59
N ILE A 25 2.75 -6.06 5.96
CA ILE A 25 1.72 -5.26 6.65
C ILE A 25 0.66 -6.17 7.26
N VAL A 26 0.19 -7.19 6.51
CA VAL A 26 -0.83 -8.12 7.00
C VAL A 26 -0.30 -8.95 8.17
N VAL A 27 0.94 -9.45 8.08
CA VAL A 27 1.58 -10.21 9.16
C VAL A 27 1.75 -9.34 10.41
N TYR A 28 2.23 -8.11 10.26
CA TYR A 28 2.37 -7.17 11.38
C TYR A 28 1.04 -6.90 12.10
N ALA A 29 -0.05 -6.73 11.34
CA ALA A 29 -1.37 -6.54 11.92
C ALA A 29 -1.89 -7.80 12.63
N GLN A 30 -1.54 -8.99 12.13
CA GLN A 30 -1.86 -10.26 12.77
C GLN A 30 -1.09 -10.45 14.07
N ASP A 31 0.19 -10.05 14.11
CA ASP A 31 1.04 -10.10 15.30
C ASP A 31 0.58 -9.15 16.42
N LEU A 32 -0.04 -8.02 16.07
CA LEU A 32 -0.63 -7.08 17.05
C LEU A 32 -1.88 -7.63 17.77
N LEU A 33 -2.62 -8.54 17.14
CA LEU A 33 -3.87 -9.11 17.66
C LEU A 33 -3.88 -10.65 17.56
N PRO A 34 -2.98 -11.32 18.31
CA PRO A 34 -2.88 -12.78 18.29
C PRO A 34 -4.17 -13.39 18.85
N GLY A 35 -4.86 -14.18 18.03
CA GLY A 35 -6.15 -14.81 18.36
C GLY A 35 -7.33 -14.38 17.49
N ARG A 36 -7.18 -13.30 16.68
CA ARG A 36 -8.21 -12.86 15.71
C ARG A 36 -7.65 -12.70 14.30
N THR A 37 -6.68 -13.53 13.90
CA THR A 37 -5.96 -13.44 12.62
C THR A 37 -6.88 -13.46 11.39
N GLY A 38 -7.93 -14.28 11.41
CA GLY A 38 -8.94 -14.33 10.34
C GLY A 38 -9.78 -13.04 10.22
N MET A 39 -10.11 -12.41 11.35
CA MET A 39 -10.82 -11.12 11.37
C MET A 39 -9.94 -10.00 10.83
N VAL A 40 -8.67 -9.95 11.25
CA VAL A 40 -7.69 -8.97 10.77
C VAL A 40 -7.45 -9.14 9.27
N ALA A 41 -7.18 -10.37 8.81
CA ALA A 41 -7.02 -10.65 7.39
C ALA A 41 -8.27 -10.22 6.59
N GLY A 42 -9.46 -10.64 7.01
CA GLY A 42 -10.72 -10.29 6.35
C GLY A 42 -10.98 -8.78 6.28
N LEU A 43 -10.68 -8.05 7.37
CA LEU A 43 -10.82 -6.59 7.41
C LEU A 43 -9.81 -5.89 6.49
N PHE A 44 -8.54 -6.30 6.50
CA PHE A 44 -7.51 -5.71 5.65
C PHE A 44 -7.79 -5.94 4.16
N PHE A 45 -8.04 -7.20 3.77
CA PHE A 45 -8.36 -7.52 2.39
C PHE A 45 -9.69 -6.88 1.96
N GLY A 46 -10.74 -6.95 2.79
CA GLY A 46 -12.05 -6.36 2.48
C GLY A 46 -12.01 -4.85 2.32
N LEU A 47 -11.38 -4.12 3.24
CA LEU A 47 -11.22 -2.67 3.14
C LEU A 47 -10.28 -2.27 1.99
N ALA A 48 -9.20 -3.02 1.75
CA ALA A 48 -8.28 -2.75 0.64
C ALA A 48 -8.99 -2.86 -0.72
N PHE A 49 -9.75 -3.94 -0.95
CA PHE A 49 -10.54 -4.10 -2.17
C PHE A 49 -11.69 -3.09 -2.26
N GLY A 50 -12.36 -2.81 -1.14
CA GLY A 50 -13.43 -1.80 -1.09
C GLY A 50 -12.92 -0.39 -1.43
N MET A 51 -11.88 0.07 -0.75
CA MET A 51 -11.31 1.40 -0.99
C MET A 51 -10.60 1.48 -2.34
N GLY A 52 -9.94 0.41 -2.78
CA GLY A 52 -9.31 0.34 -4.10
C GLY A 52 -10.33 0.43 -5.25
N SER A 53 -11.47 -0.26 -5.14
CA SER A 53 -12.53 -0.21 -6.17
C SER A 53 -13.24 1.13 -6.22
N VAL A 54 -13.57 1.72 -5.06
CA VAL A 54 -14.13 3.08 -5.00
C VAL A 54 -13.12 4.10 -5.53
N GLY A 55 -11.85 3.98 -5.15
CA GLY A 55 -10.76 4.82 -5.65
C GLY A 55 -10.63 4.74 -7.17
N ALA A 56 -10.71 3.55 -7.77
CA ALA A 56 -10.69 3.38 -9.21
C ALA A 56 -11.87 4.07 -9.91
N ALA A 57 -13.08 3.98 -9.36
CA ALA A 57 -14.26 4.67 -9.90
C ALA A 57 -14.12 6.20 -9.83
N VAL A 58 -13.64 6.73 -8.69
CA VAL A 58 -13.44 8.17 -8.49
C VAL A 58 -12.33 8.72 -9.37
N LEU A 59 -11.16 8.05 -9.39
CA LEU A 59 -10.03 8.45 -10.23
C LEU A 59 -10.35 8.29 -11.72
N GLY A 60 -11.11 7.28 -12.10
CA GLY A 60 -11.59 7.10 -13.47
C GLY A 60 -12.48 8.25 -13.92
N LYS A 61 -13.48 8.61 -13.10
CA LYS A 61 -14.33 9.78 -13.39
C LYS A 61 -13.54 11.09 -13.40
N LEU A 62 -12.53 11.22 -12.54
CA LEU A 62 -11.63 12.38 -12.56
C LEU A 62 -10.80 12.41 -13.85
N ALA A 63 -10.30 11.27 -14.33
CA ALA A 63 -9.58 11.18 -15.59
C ALA A 63 -10.43 11.61 -16.79
N ASP A 64 -11.74 11.28 -16.79
CA ASP A 64 -12.67 11.71 -17.83
C ASP A 64 -12.87 13.24 -17.88
N HIS A 65 -12.74 13.93 -16.73
CA HIS A 65 -12.99 15.37 -16.61
C HIS A 65 -11.73 16.23 -16.78
N VAL A 66 -10.59 15.84 -16.18
CA VAL A 66 -9.34 16.63 -16.15
C VAL A 66 -8.17 15.97 -16.89
N GLY A 67 -8.39 14.80 -17.49
CA GLY A 67 -7.39 14.09 -18.28
C GLY A 67 -6.51 13.15 -17.45
N ILE A 68 -5.97 12.13 -18.12
CA ILE A 68 -5.17 11.07 -17.49
C ILE A 68 -3.80 11.58 -16.99
N ASP A 69 -3.21 12.58 -17.65
CA ASP A 69 -1.92 13.16 -17.25
C ASP A 69 -1.98 13.78 -15.85
N PHE A 70 -3.06 14.50 -15.54
CA PHE A 70 -3.27 15.08 -14.21
C PHE A 70 -3.46 13.98 -13.15
N VAL A 71 -4.21 12.94 -13.47
CA VAL A 71 -4.43 11.80 -12.56
C VAL A 71 -3.12 11.07 -12.29
N TYR A 72 -2.25 10.88 -13.29
CA TYR A 72 -0.91 10.32 -13.07
C TYR A 72 -0.05 11.20 -12.16
N ALA A 73 -0.08 12.53 -12.37
CA ALA A 73 0.64 13.46 -11.50
C ALA A 73 0.11 13.40 -10.05
N LEU A 74 -1.21 13.30 -9.86
CA LEU A 74 -1.83 13.15 -8.55
C LEU A 74 -1.43 11.82 -7.88
N CYS A 75 -1.52 10.71 -8.60
CA CYS A 75 -1.12 9.38 -8.14
C CYS A 75 0.36 9.29 -7.75
N ALA A 76 1.24 10.12 -8.34
CA ALA A 76 2.65 10.17 -7.95
C ALA A 76 2.86 10.68 -6.51
N PHE A 77 1.91 11.44 -5.95
CA PHE A 77 1.96 11.91 -4.56
C PHE A 77 1.29 10.98 -3.55
N LEU A 78 0.46 10.01 -3.99
CA LEU A 78 -0.20 9.05 -3.10
C LEU A 78 0.78 8.24 -2.23
N PRO A 79 1.93 7.76 -2.74
CA PRO A 79 2.93 7.07 -1.91
C PRO A 79 3.45 7.90 -0.73
N LEU A 80 3.38 9.23 -0.80
CA LEU A 80 3.79 10.12 0.28
C LEU A 80 2.93 9.93 1.54
N ILE A 81 1.67 9.52 1.39
CA ILE A 81 0.79 9.17 2.52
C ILE A 81 1.37 7.96 3.29
N GLY A 82 2.08 7.07 2.60
CA GLY A 82 2.80 5.95 3.22
C GLY A 82 3.89 6.40 4.20
N LEU A 83 4.39 7.64 4.11
CA LEU A 83 5.33 8.20 5.07
C LEU A 83 4.74 8.29 6.49
N LEU A 84 3.41 8.33 6.61
CA LEU A 84 2.72 8.27 7.90
C LEU A 84 2.96 6.95 8.64
N ALA A 85 3.37 5.88 7.93
CA ALA A 85 3.78 4.62 8.54
C ALA A 85 5.06 4.75 9.41
N ALA A 86 5.82 5.84 9.28
CA ALA A 86 6.93 6.12 10.20
C ALA A 86 6.48 6.35 11.65
N PHE A 87 5.20 6.67 11.86
CA PHE A 87 4.61 6.80 13.21
C PHE A 87 4.13 5.47 13.80
N LEU A 88 4.27 4.35 13.07
CA LEU A 88 3.87 3.04 13.59
C LEU A 88 4.86 2.58 14.67
N PRO A 89 4.38 2.17 15.85
CA PRO A 89 5.24 1.71 16.94
C PRO A 89 5.96 0.40 16.56
N ASP A 90 7.23 0.32 16.91
CA ASP A 90 8.08 -0.83 16.62
C ASP A 90 7.75 -2.01 17.56
N VAL A 91 7.11 -3.05 17.02
CA VAL A 91 6.65 -4.23 17.78
C VAL A 91 7.77 -5.28 17.92
N HIS A 92 8.90 -5.12 17.22
CA HIS A 92 9.97 -6.13 17.19
C HIS A 92 10.90 -6.14 18.41
N LYS A 93 10.68 -5.28 19.41
CA LYS A 93 11.57 -5.19 20.58
C LYS A 93 11.47 -6.37 21.57
N HIS A 94 10.55 -7.33 21.37
CA HIS A 94 10.36 -8.47 22.28
C HIS A 94 10.87 -9.84 21.79
N GLN A 95 11.21 -10.02 20.51
CA GLN A 95 11.66 -11.34 20.00
C GLN A 95 13.17 -11.61 20.21
N GLY A 96 13.96 -10.60 20.61
CA GLY A 96 15.41 -10.72 20.84
C GLY A 96 15.81 -11.25 22.23
N ARG A 97 14.86 -11.54 23.13
CA ARG A 97 15.15 -12.03 24.50
C ARG A 97 14.86 -13.52 24.73
N ALA A 98 14.27 -14.22 23.76
CA ALA A 98 14.03 -15.67 23.84
C ALA A 98 15.17 -16.51 23.22
N ALA A 99 16.22 -15.86 22.71
CA ALA A 99 17.37 -16.51 22.06
C ALA A 99 18.71 -16.13 22.71
N ALA A 100 18.71 -15.73 23.99
CA ALA A 100 19.91 -15.48 24.79
C ALA A 100 19.84 -16.28 26.09
#